data_AF-A0A949L1M2-F1
#
_entry.id   AF-A0A949L1M2-F1
#
_cell.length_a   1.000
_cell.length_b   1.000
_cell.length_c   1.000
_cell.angle_alpha   90.00
_cell.angle_beta   90.00
_cell.angle_gamma   90.00
#
_symmetry.space_group_name_H-M   'P 1'
#
loop_
_entity.id
_entity.type
_entity.pdbx_description
1 polymer ?
#
loop_
_entity_poly.entity_id
_entity_poly.type
_entity_poly.pdbx_seq_one_letter_code
_entity_poly.pdbx_strand_id
1 'polypeptide(L)'
;MKKRRIYLLMMALIIIVVLVAFMLNNTASDEEKKVRAFYPEANKITLVKDIVDDSFITINMPAVRRAYEVDGVVKAYVVSCMGYIGPVELLAAIDDSNGELIGIEILEHTETPSYADHIEDEWFLERFKNILIDKYLNLVVLDKENPEDIIQVTGATISSQAVVNAVNAAIGAYQYQQNGLKMSRVSDVVPREMWQQDVNSFAINWEESSFRVNTDSIKEYEQLEADVTLINTTGTENSMRVKGPTLRHVLEKEGLDLAEYEGIGITGRDGYYTLVDREKLINNDVILVWEVNGKPIRDEDKPMRIAMPNELGPYWVKMVSNIDLYKTISPKNIDKVHMFDALTRDIEPYYYEYYGSKDKSVEIGKILMKFDEIDDKGFFTMGATDGLVKNETISMVRQRYFIKIEGENAPMNIAPTFKLGMNVKFMTYFSTTKDAVIFPEQIQKVVRTQEIAGKTGMFVEDVLLDVGMSWNDDTVFNVVGIDHIQQYEISSKDLMMYHLIYENGNVDLYRNQSIVLYDVLRIEKP
;
A
#
# COMPACT_ATOMS: atom_id res chain seq x y z
N MET A 1 38.79 52.38 37.03
CA MET A 1 37.99 51.25 37.60
C MET A 1 36.73 50.91 36.81
N LYS A 2 35.92 51.89 36.35
CA LYS A 2 34.63 51.63 35.67
C LYS A 2 34.73 50.80 34.37
N LYS A 3 35.70 51.10 33.50
CA LYS A 3 35.93 50.35 32.25
C LYS A 3 36.30 48.89 32.48
N ARG A 4 37.15 48.58 33.48
CA ARG A 4 37.57 47.21 33.81
C ARG A 4 36.40 46.33 34.31
N ARG A 5 35.45 46.90 35.05
CA ARG A 5 34.22 46.19 35.46
C ARG A 5 33.29 45.89 34.28
N ILE A 6 33.19 46.81 33.32
CA ILE A 6 32.39 46.61 32.11
C ILE A 6 32.98 45.47 31.25
N TYR A 7 34.30 45.42 31.07
CA TYR A 7 34.95 44.32 30.35
C TYR A 7 34.78 42.96 31.06
N LEU A 8 34.86 42.93 32.39
CA LEU A 8 34.64 41.69 33.16
C LEU A 8 33.19 41.19 33.05
N LEU A 9 32.20 42.08 33.08
CA LEU A 9 30.79 41.72 32.91
C LEU A 9 30.50 41.22 31.49
N MET A 10 31.09 41.85 30.47
CA MET A 10 30.94 41.43 29.08
C MET A 10 31.58 40.06 28.83
N MET A 11 32.75 39.80 29.43
CA MET A 11 33.42 38.50 29.35
C MET A 11 32.61 37.40 30.05
N ALA A 12 32.05 37.68 31.23
CA ALA A 12 31.18 36.75 31.94
C ALA A 12 29.90 36.44 31.14
N LEU A 13 29.30 37.44 30.49
CA LEU A 13 28.14 37.25 29.62
C LEU A 13 28.48 36.35 28.42
N ILE A 14 29.64 36.55 27.78
CA ILE A 14 30.10 35.70 26.66
C ILE A 14 30.32 34.27 27.15
N ILE A 15 30.94 34.08 28.31
CA ILE A 15 31.16 32.73 28.88
C ILE A 15 29.81 32.04 29.17
N ILE A 16 28.83 32.77 29.70
CA ILE A 16 27.48 32.24 29.95
C ILE A 16 26.80 31.86 28.62
N VAL A 17 26.88 32.71 27.59
CA VAL A 17 26.31 32.41 26.28
C VAL A 17 26.96 31.18 25.64
N VAL A 18 28.29 31.05 25.76
CA VAL A 18 29.03 29.88 25.26
C VAL A 18 28.67 28.62 26.05
N LEU A 19 28.52 28.69 27.38
CA LEU A 19 28.09 27.57 28.20
C LEU A 19 26.66 27.14 27.91
N VAL A 20 25.75 28.09 27.70
CA VAL A 20 24.36 27.80 27.32
C VAL A 20 24.29 27.21 25.91
N ALA A 21 25.05 27.74 24.95
CA ALA A 21 25.15 27.18 23.61
C ALA A 21 25.77 25.77 23.62
N PHE A 22 26.76 25.53 24.47
CA PHE A 22 27.37 24.21 24.67
C PHE A 22 26.38 23.21 25.28
N MET A 23 25.57 23.63 26.26
CA MET A 23 24.50 22.78 26.81
C MET A 23 23.40 22.47 25.80
N LEU A 24 23.02 23.43 24.96
CA LEU A 24 22.02 23.23 23.89
C LEU A 24 22.53 22.37 22.73
N ASN A 25 23.86 22.27 22.55
CA ASN A 25 24.49 21.54 21.46
C ASN A 25 25.16 20.23 21.91
N ASN A 26 24.82 19.72 23.11
CA ASN A 26 25.47 18.54 23.70
C ASN A 26 24.82 17.24 23.21
N THR A 27 24.94 16.95 21.91
CA THR A 27 24.42 15.74 21.24
C THR A 27 24.78 14.43 21.93
N ALA A 28 25.98 14.37 22.53
CA ALA A 28 26.44 13.21 23.30
C ALA A 28 25.52 12.87 24.50
N SER A 29 24.84 13.85 25.09
CA SER A 29 23.91 13.62 26.20
C SER A 29 22.56 13.06 25.76
N ASP A 30 22.16 13.28 24.51
CA ASP A 30 20.88 12.77 23.99
C ASP A 30 21.05 11.37 23.39
N GLU A 31 22.17 11.09 22.73
CA GLU A 31 22.53 9.73 22.32
C GLU A 31 22.65 8.78 23.51
N GLU A 32 23.29 9.20 24.61
CA GLU A 32 23.39 8.34 25.81
C GLU A 32 22.00 7.98 26.37
N LYS A 33 21.01 8.88 26.27
CA LYS A 33 19.62 8.58 26.67
C LYS A 33 18.99 7.52 25.76
N LYS A 34 19.24 7.59 24.45
CA LYS A 34 18.78 6.59 23.48
C LYS A 34 19.43 5.22 23.74
N VAL A 35 20.74 5.20 24.01
CA VAL A 35 21.43 3.98 24.44
C VAL A 35 20.81 3.44 25.72
N ARG A 36 20.53 4.29 26.72
CA ARG A 36 19.88 3.88 27.97
C ARG A 36 18.45 3.36 27.77
N ALA A 37 17.74 3.79 26.74
CA ALA A 37 16.41 3.25 26.41
C ALA A 37 16.47 1.78 26.00
N PHE A 38 17.54 1.37 25.29
CA PHE A 38 17.80 -0.04 24.98
C PHE A 38 18.38 -0.84 26.16
N TYR A 39 19.06 -0.16 27.10
CA TYR A 39 19.66 -0.79 28.29
C TYR A 39 19.20 -0.11 29.59
N PRO A 40 17.93 -0.28 30.01
CA PRO A 40 17.36 0.44 31.16
C PRO A 40 18.07 0.09 32.48
N GLU A 41 18.57 -1.13 32.61
CA GLU A 41 19.25 -1.65 33.79
C GLU A 41 20.78 -1.38 33.79
N ALA A 42 21.30 -0.63 32.81
CA ALA A 42 22.72 -0.35 32.70
C ALA A 42 23.23 0.51 33.87
N ASN A 43 24.22 -0.01 34.60
CA ASN A 43 24.86 0.71 35.70
C ASN A 43 25.76 1.84 35.18
N LYS A 44 26.46 1.59 34.07
CA LYS A 44 27.40 2.52 33.46
C LYS A 44 27.33 2.44 31.93
N ILE A 45 27.24 3.61 31.30
CA ILE A 45 27.33 3.79 29.85
C ILE A 45 28.53 4.71 29.59
N THR A 46 29.38 4.36 28.63
CA THR A 46 30.58 5.16 28.29
C THR A 46 30.78 5.20 26.79
N LEU A 47 30.96 6.40 26.25
CA LEU A 47 31.22 6.62 24.83
C LEU A 47 32.66 6.22 24.46
N VAL A 48 32.80 5.41 23.43
CA VAL A 48 34.05 4.92 22.84
C VAL A 48 34.22 5.56 21.45
N LYS A 49 35.05 6.59 21.36
CA LYS A 49 35.28 7.35 20.11
C LYS A 49 36.43 6.81 19.27
N ASP A 50 37.37 6.14 19.90
CA ASP A 50 38.59 5.57 19.34
C ASP A 50 38.36 4.21 18.65
N ILE A 51 37.11 3.74 18.59
CA ILE A 51 36.76 2.52 17.84
C ILE A 51 37.15 2.60 16.35
N VAL A 52 37.13 3.81 15.79
CA VAL A 52 37.49 4.06 14.38
C VAL A 52 39.01 4.06 14.15
N ASP A 53 39.82 4.01 15.21
CA ASP A 53 41.27 3.88 15.11
C ASP A 53 41.70 2.42 14.89
N ASP A 54 40.79 1.45 15.10
CA ASP A 54 41.02 0.05 14.80
C ASP A 54 41.05 -0.20 13.28
N SER A 55 42.21 -0.61 12.78
CA SER A 55 42.43 -0.77 11.34
C SER A 55 41.51 -1.80 10.67
N PHE A 56 41.06 -2.84 11.39
CA PHE A 56 40.12 -3.81 10.81
C PHE A 56 38.74 -3.17 10.65
N ILE A 57 38.26 -2.46 11.68
CA ILE A 57 36.96 -1.76 11.66
C ILE A 57 36.97 -0.67 10.59
N THR A 58 37.99 0.19 10.53
CA THR A 58 38.04 1.28 9.54
C THR A 58 37.97 0.77 8.09
N ILE A 59 38.63 -0.36 7.81
CA ILE A 59 38.71 -0.90 6.44
C ILE A 59 37.46 -1.69 6.06
N ASN A 60 36.93 -2.49 6.99
CA ASN A 60 35.87 -3.47 6.68
C ASN A 60 34.47 -3.01 7.10
N MET A 61 34.37 -2.13 8.11
CA MET A 61 33.11 -1.56 8.61
C MET A 61 33.16 -0.01 8.57
N PRO A 62 33.41 0.61 7.40
CA PRO A 62 33.59 2.05 7.26
C PRO A 62 32.39 2.90 7.73
N ALA A 63 31.20 2.30 7.87
CA ALA A 63 30.01 2.96 8.37
C ALA A 63 30.06 3.23 9.89
N VAL A 64 30.90 2.52 10.65
CA VAL A 64 31.01 2.68 12.11
C VAL A 64 31.63 4.03 12.43
N ARG A 65 30.92 4.85 13.21
CA ARG A 65 31.36 6.20 13.62
C ARG A 65 31.86 6.24 15.05
N ARG A 66 31.14 5.58 15.95
CA ARG A 66 31.39 5.54 17.40
C ARG A 66 30.62 4.37 18.03
N ALA A 67 30.98 3.99 19.24
CA ALA A 67 30.29 2.96 19.99
C ALA A 67 30.13 3.33 21.46
N TYR A 68 29.29 2.58 22.18
CA TYR A 68 29.06 2.73 23.60
C TYR A 68 29.37 1.41 24.31
N GLU A 69 30.21 1.52 25.32
CA GLU A 69 30.44 0.49 26.32
C GLU A 69 29.31 0.57 27.37
N VAL A 70 28.63 -0.54 27.58
CA VAL A 70 27.54 -0.68 28.55
C VAL A 70 27.94 -1.80 29.51
N ASP A 71 28.15 -1.46 30.77
CA ASP A 71 28.61 -2.36 31.83
C ASP A 71 29.86 -3.19 31.47
N GLY A 72 30.79 -2.57 30.75
CA GLY A 72 32.09 -3.15 30.39
C GLY A 72 32.13 -3.87 29.04
N VAL A 73 31.02 -3.91 28.30
CA VAL A 73 30.93 -4.52 26.96
C VAL A 73 30.55 -3.48 25.93
N VAL A 74 31.29 -3.41 24.81
CA VAL A 74 30.92 -2.55 23.68
C VAL A 74 29.81 -3.24 22.89
N LYS A 75 28.59 -2.75 23.03
CA LYS A 75 27.39 -3.39 22.48
C LYS A 75 26.34 -2.44 21.89
N ALA A 76 26.62 -1.14 21.86
CA ALA A 76 25.81 -0.18 21.11
C ALA A 76 26.68 0.56 20.09
N TYR A 77 26.28 0.60 18.84
CA TYR A 77 27.08 1.16 17.74
C TYR A 77 26.30 2.25 17.03
N VAL A 78 26.94 3.39 16.83
CA VAL A 78 26.42 4.42 15.93
C VAL A 78 27.08 4.26 14.57
N VAL A 79 26.24 4.03 13.57
CA VAL A 79 26.62 3.66 12.21
C VAL A 79 25.92 4.60 11.24
N SER A 80 26.63 5.00 10.20
CA SER A 80 26.12 5.94 9.20
C SER A 80 26.47 5.47 7.79
N CYS A 81 25.42 5.19 7.01
CA CYS A 81 25.50 4.78 5.62
C CYS A 81 24.84 5.82 4.71
N MET A 82 25.30 5.92 3.47
CA MET A 82 24.71 6.78 2.46
C MET A 82 23.42 6.14 1.89
N GLY A 83 22.28 6.78 2.18
CA GLY A 83 20.97 6.47 1.63
C GLY A 83 20.70 7.16 0.28
N TYR A 84 19.42 7.43 -0.02
CA TYR A 84 18.97 7.93 -1.31
C TYR A 84 19.42 9.37 -1.57
N ILE A 85 19.12 10.30 -0.65
CA ILE A 85 19.57 11.69 -0.73
C ILE A 85 20.92 11.90 -0.03
N GLY A 86 21.15 11.22 1.09
CA GLY A 86 22.39 11.39 1.84
C GLY A 86 22.44 10.48 3.07
N PRO A 87 23.26 10.79 4.08
CA PRO A 87 23.54 9.87 5.17
C PRO A 87 22.28 9.55 5.98
N VAL A 88 22.18 8.28 6.40
CA VAL A 88 21.27 7.77 7.41
C VAL A 88 22.15 7.29 8.56
N GLU A 89 22.14 8.01 9.67
CA GLU A 89 22.83 7.65 10.92
C GLU A 89 21.83 7.02 11.88
N LEU A 90 22.19 5.85 12.42
CA LEU A 90 21.36 5.10 13.36
C LEU A 90 22.19 4.51 14.49
N LEU A 91 21.51 4.22 15.59
CA LEU A 91 22.02 3.45 16.73
C LEU A 91 21.54 2.00 16.59
N ALA A 92 22.48 1.05 16.65
CA ALA A 92 22.17 -0.38 16.72
C ALA A 92 22.57 -0.93 18.10
N ALA A 93 21.64 -1.59 18.77
CA ALA A 93 21.84 -2.16 20.10
C ALA A 93 21.84 -3.70 20.05
N ILE A 94 22.83 -4.32 20.70
CA ILE A 94 23.08 -5.76 20.67
C ILE A 94 22.99 -6.32 22.09
N ASP A 95 22.30 -7.44 22.23
CA ASP A 95 22.28 -8.25 23.45
C ASP A 95 23.47 -9.21 23.45
N ASP A 96 24.39 -8.99 24.39
CA ASP A 96 25.59 -9.81 24.55
C ASP A 96 25.32 -11.20 25.14
N SER A 97 24.17 -11.40 25.80
CA SER A 97 23.83 -12.69 26.41
C SER A 97 23.35 -13.72 25.40
N ASN A 98 22.57 -13.28 24.41
CA ASN A 98 21.95 -14.14 23.40
C ASN A 98 22.59 -14.00 22.01
N GLY A 99 23.42 -12.97 21.78
CA GLY A 99 23.99 -12.71 20.46
C GLY A 99 22.92 -12.28 19.46
N GLU A 100 22.03 -11.39 19.90
CA GLU A 100 20.88 -10.92 19.12
C GLU A 100 20.88 -9.39 19.03
N LEU A 101 20.27 -8.86 17.98
CA LEU A 101 19.98 -7.44 17.89
C LEU A 101 18.75 -7.12 18.74
N ILE A 102 18.89 -6.20 19.70
CA ILE A 102 17.77 -5.71 20.52
C ILE A 102 16.85 -4.84 19.65
N GLY A 103 17.45 -4.04 18.77
CA GLY A 103 16.76 -3.17 17.84
C GLY A 103 17.65 -2.05 17.34
N ILE A 104 17.05 -1.12 16.60
CA ILE A 104 17.71 0.05 16.04
C ILE A 104 16.89 1.31 16.30
N GLU A 105 17.55 2.47 16.27
CA GLU A 105 16.91 3.78 16.31
C GLU A 105 17.59 4.72 15.33
N ILE A 106 16.80 5.37 14.45
CA ILE A 106 17.32 6.40 13.55
C ILE A 106 17.69 7.64 14.38
N LEU A 107 18.91 8.16 14.19
CA LEU A 107 19.42 9.33 14.89
C LEU A 107 19.27 10.59 14.05
N GLU A 108 19.73 10.52 12.80
CA GLU A 108 19.71 11.62 11.85
C GLU A 108 19.66 11.06 10.44
N HIS A 109 18.94 11.71 9.54
CA HIS A 109 19.01 11.40 8.11
C HIS A 109 18.79 12.65 7.27
N THR A 110 19.20 12.60 6.01
CA THR A 110 18.89 13.65 5.01
C THR A 110 17.96 13.16 3.90
N GLU A 111 17.21 12.09 4.13
CA GLU A 111 16.32 11.48 3.15
C GLU A 111 15.15 12.34 2.68
N THR A 112 14.54 11.93 1.55
CA THR A 112 13.29 12.53 1.06
C THR A 112 12.20 12.40 2.13
N PRO A 113 11.38 13.42 2.42
CA PRO A 113 10.33 13.33 3.45
C PRO A 113 9.42 12.10 3.32
N SER A 114 9.01 11.74 2.09
CA SER A 114 8.18 10.56 1.86
C SER A 114 8.86 9.22 2.14
N TYR A 115 10.20 9.16 2.18
CA TYR A 115 10.95 7.93 2.49
C TYR A 115 11.41 7.91 3.94
N ALA A 116 11.74 9.08 4.49
CA ALA A 116 12.01 9.32 5.90
C ALA A 116 10.89 8.75 6.79
N ASP A 117 9.65 9.15 6.51
CA ASP A 117 8.47 8.70 7.25
C ASP A 117 8.36 7.17 7.31
N HIS A 118 8.86 6.45 6.30
CA HIS A 118 8.77 5.01 6.24
C HIS A 118 9.94 4.25 6.88
N ILE A 119 11.16 4.80 6.81
CA ILE A 119 12.32 4.18 7.49
C ILE A 119 12.36 4.49 8.99
N GLU A 120 11.66 5.53 9.42
CA GLU A 120 11.44 5.86 10.84
C GLU A 120 10.20 5.18 11.42
N ASP A 121 9.37 4.57 10.57
CA ASP A 121 8.13 3.92 11.01
C ASP A 121 8.44 2.70 11.88
N GLU A 122 7.66 2.51 12.95
CA GLU A 122 7.83 1.40 13.88
C GLU A 122 7.77 0.08 13.13
N TRP A 123 6.90 -0.08 12.13
CA TRP A 123 6.80 -1.33 11.38
C TRP A 123 8.17 -1.75 10.81
N PHE A 124 8.96 -0.80 10.30
CA PHE A 124 10.25 -1.10 9.69
C PHE A 124 11.31 -1.35 10.77
N LEU A 125 11.38 -0.50 11.79
CA LEU A 125 12.35 -0.60 12.88
C LEU A 125 12.18 -1.89 13.71
N GLU A 126 10.94 -2.35 13.90
CA GLU A 126 10.66 -3.57 14.65
C GLU A 126 11.18 -4.84 13.99
N ARG A 127 11.43 -4.81 12.67
CA ARG A 127 12.00 -5.96 11.94
C ARG A 127 13.43 -6.26 12.33
N PHE A 128 14.09 -5.35 13.01
CA PHE A 128 15.45 -5.50 13.49
C PHE A 128 15.53 -6.06 14.93
N LYS A 129 14.39 -6.31 15.59
CA LYS A 129 14.38 -6.85 16.96
C LYS A 129 14.52 -8.37 16.98
N ASN A 130 15.24 -8.89 17.97
CA ASN A 130 15.40 -10.33 18.25
C ASN A 130 15.91 -11.15 17.05
N ILE A 131 16.86 -10.58 16.29
CA ILE A 131 17.53 -11.29 15.19
C ILE A 131 18.92 -11.73 15.64
N LEU A 132 19.23 -13.01 15.47
CA LEU A 132 20.57 -13.55 15.68
C LEU A 132 21.58 -12.86 14.77
N ILE A 133 22.71 -12.43 15.36
CA ILE A 133 23.75 -11.69 14.64
C ILE A 133 24.94 -12.57 14.24
N ASP A 134 24.74 -13.89 14.15
CA ASP A 134 25.74 -14.86 13.69
C ASP A 134 25.99 -14.78 12.17
N LYS A 135 25.08 -14.12 11.45
CA LYS A 135 25.19 -13.75 10.03
C LYS A 135 24.86 -12.28 9.81
N TYR A 136 25.13 -11.81 8.59
CA TYR A 136 24.59 -10.54 8.13
C TYR A 136 23.12 -10.68 7.73
N LEU A 137 22.41 -9.57 7.90
CA LEU A 137 21.04 -9.37 7.46
C LEU A 137 20.97 -9.20 5.95
N ASN A 138 19.91 -9.71 5.33
CA ASN A 138 19.62 -9.51 3.92
C ASN A 138 18.42 -8.60 3.75
N LEU A 139 18.44 -7.74 2.74
CA LEU A 139 17.24 -7.00 2.34
C LEU A 139 16.45 -7.82 1.33
N VAL A 140 15.16 -8.04 1.60
CA VAL A 140 14.25 -8.78 0.73
C VAL A 140 13.04 -7.91 0.36
N VAL A 141 12.38 -8.23 -0.74
CA VAL A 141 11.38 -7.34 -1.35
C VAL A 141 9.99 -7.51 -0.72
N LEU A 142 9.54 -8.74 -0.53
CA LEU A 142 8.15 -9.04 -0.16
C LEU A 142 8.08 -9.93 1.07
N ASP A 143 8.75 -11.08 1.02
CA ASP A 143 8.62 -12.10 2.05
C ASP A 143 9.96 -12.44 2.69
N LYS A 144 9.85 -12.77 3.98
CA LYS A 144 10.96 -13.25 4.80
C LYS A 144 11.09 -14.76 4.59
N GLU A 145 12.13 -15.20 3.88
CA GLU A 145 12.42 -16.63 3.67
C GLU A 145 13.35 -17.17 4.76
N ASN A 146 14.25 -16.32 5.26
CA ASN A 146 15.25 -16.66 6.26
C ASN A 146 15.14 -15.76 7.50
N PRO A 147 15.57 -16.22 8.69
CA PRO A 147 15.57 -15.41 9.92
C PRO A 147 16.31 -14.06 9.80
N GLU A 148 17.36 -14.01 8.99
CA GLU A 148 18.18 -12.82 8.72
C GLU A 148 17.56 -11.84 7.70
N ASP A 149 16.45 -12.20 7.06
CA ASP A 149 15.85 -11.37 6.03
C ASP A 149 15.01 -10.25 6.63
N ILE A 150 15.22 -9.04 6.09
CA ILE A 150 14.54 -7.79 6.42
C ILE A 150 13.75 -7.36 5.18
N ILE A 151 12.42 -7.32 5.32
CA ILE A 151 11.55 -6.85 4.24
C ILE A 151 11.74 -5.34 4.09
N GLN A 152 12.01 -4.90 2.86
CA GLN A 152 12.23 -3.50 2.54
C GLN A 152 10.96 -2.65 2.65
N VAL A 153 11.16 -1.34 2.75
CA VAL A 153 10.11 -0.36 2.50
C VAL A 153 9.84 -0.27 1.00
N THR A 154 8.61 -0.56 0.59
CA THR A 154 8.15 -0.37 -0.80
C THR A 154 8.40 1.07 -1.25
N GLY A 155 9.14 1.24 -2.34
CA GLY A 155 9.48 2.55 -2.90
C GLY A 155 10.66 3.26 -2.23
N ALA A 156 11.22 2.72 -1.14
CA ALA A 156 12.43 3.23 -0.47
C ALA A 156 13.52 2.17 -0.33
N THR A 157 13.76 1.40 -1.40
CA THR A 157 14.76 0.32 -1.49
C THR A 157 16.15 0.75 -1.01
N ILE A 158 16.60 1.94 -1.42
CA ILE A 158 17.96 2.41 -1.13
C ILE A 158 18.10 2.86 0.33
N SER A 159 17.11 3.59 0.83
CA SER A 159 17.06 3.97 2.24
C SER A 159 17.00 2.73 3.13
N SER A 160 16.21 1.73 2.73
CA SER A 160 16.14 0.42 3.40
C SER A 160 17.49 -0.32 3.37
N GLN A 161 18.15 -0.36 2.21
CA GLN A 161 19.47 -1.01 2.07
C GLN A 161 20.56 -0.27 2.86
N ALA A 162 20.50 1.06 2.93
CA ALA A 162 21.43 1.84 3.72
C ALA A 162 21.30 1.53 5.22
N VAL A 163 20.07 1.40 5.72
CA VAL A 163 19.79 0.95 7.09
C VAL A 163 20.34 -0.47 7.31
N VAL A 164 20.03 -1.43 6.44
CA VAL A 164 20.54 -2.82 6.56
C VAL A 164 22.07 -2.86 6.54
N ASN A 165 22.73 -2.10 5.65
CA ASN A 165 24.19 -2.01 5.60
C ASN A 165 24.77 -1.40 6.89
N ALA A 166 24.12 -0.38 7.44
CA ALA A 166 24.57 0.24 8.68
C ALA A 166 24.50 -0.77 9.84
N VAL A 167 23.39 -1.52 9.95
CA VAL A 167 23.24 -2.59 10.95
C VAL A 167 24.26 -3.70 10.76
N ASN A 168 24.49 -4.15 9.52
CA ASN A 168 25.52 -5.15 9.22
C ASN A 168 26.93 -4.68 9.60
N ALA A 169 27.24 -3.39 9.43
CA ALA A 169 28.51 -2.84 9.89
C ALA A 169 28.65 -2.88 11.43
N ALA A 170 27.56 -2.63 12.18
CA ALA A 170 27.53 -2.79 13.63
C ALA A 170 27.74 -4.25 14.04
N ILE A 171 27.04 -5.19 13.40
CA ILE A 171 27.19 -6.63 13.62
C ILE A 171 28.64 -7.05 13.39
N GLY A 172 29.24 -6.66 12.25
CA GLY A 172 30.61 -7.00 11.91
C GLY A 172 31.64 -6.44 12.90
N ALA A 173 31.42 -5.23 13.40
CA ALA A 173 32.27 -4.63 14.43
C ALA A 173 32.15 -5.35 15.77
N TYR A 174 30.93 -5.68 16.20
CA TYR A 174 30.68 -6.45 17.42
C TYR A 174 31.31 -7.84 17.38
N GLN A 175 31.08 -8.57 16.28
CA GLN A 175 31.62 -9.92 16.08
C GLN A 175 33.16 -9.91 16.11
N TYR A 176 33.79 -8.88 15.54
CA TYR A 176 35.23 -8.73 15.61
C TYR A 176 35.74 -8.42 17.02
N GLN A 177 35.13 -7.47 17.72
CA GLN A 177 35.62 -6.99 19.02
C GLN A 177 35.33 -7.97 20.16
N GLN A 178 34.12 -8.53 20.22
CA GLN A 178 33.69 -9.37 21.34
C GLN A 178 33.96 -10.86 21.10
N ASN A 179 33.85 -11.32 19.84
CA ASN A 179 33.95 -12.74 19.50
C ASN A 179 35.22 -13.10 18.69
N GLY A 180 36.01 -12.10 18.25
CA GLY A 180 37.20 -12.32 17.43
C GLY A 180 36.90 -12.80 16.01
N LEU A 181 35.63 -12.78 15.57
CA LEU A 181 35.18 -13.24 14.27
C LEU A 181 35.33 -12.13 13.23
N LYS A 182 36.15 -12.38 12.19
CA LYS A 182 36.35 -11.44 11.09
C LYS A 182 35.33 -11.70 9.98
N MET A 183 34.27 -10.91 9.96
CA MET A 183 33.26 -10.94 8.90
C MET A 183 33.71 -10.18 7.65
N SER A 184 33.04 -10.41 6.52
CA SER A 184 33.34 -9.74 5.25
C SER A 184 33.02 -8.25 5.30
N ARG A 185 33.70 -7.45 4.48
CA ARG A 185 33.50 -6.00 4.39
C ARG A 185 32.05 -5.63 4.05
N VAL A 186 31.53 -4.61 4.73
CA VAL A 186 30.23 -3.98 4.45
C VAL A 186 30.47 -2.56 3.94
N SER A 187 29.85 -2.19 2.82
CA SER A 187 30.00 -0.86 2.24
C SER A 187 29.13 0.17 2.99
N ASP A 188 29.67 1.35 3.25
CA ASP A 188 28.94 2.50 3.77
C ASP A 188 28.16 3.26 2.68
N VAL A 189 28.23 2.78 1.44
CA VAL A 189 27.50 3.33 0.28
C VAL A 189 26.77 2.21 -0.45
N VAL A 190 25.50 2.43 -0.80
CA VAL A 190 24.72 1.52 -1.64
C VAL A 190 25.18 1.66 -3.11
N PRO A 191 25.75 0.62 -3.75
CA PRO A 191 26.28 0.72 -5.11
C PRO A 191 25.21 1.15 -6.12
N ARG A 192 25.52 2.14 -6.98
CA ARG A 192 24.58 2.67 -8.00
C ARG A 192 24.11 1.64 -9.04
N GLU A 193 24.82 0.53 -9.20
CA GLU A 193 24.39 -0.58 -10.06
C GLU A 193 23.09 -1.23 -9.55
N MET A 194 22.90 -1.28 -8.23
CA MET A 194 21.65 -1.71 -7.60
C MET A 194 20.47 -0.80 -8.00
N TRP A 195 20.75 0.46 -8.34
CA TRP A 195 19.75 1.48 -8.68
C TRP A 195 19.30 1.39 -10.13
N GLN A 196 20.23 1.12 -11.05
CA GLN A 196 19.83 0.81 -12.42
C GLN A 196 19.01 -0.48 -12.46
N GLN A 197 19.39 -1.50 -11.67
CA GLN A 197 18.61 -2.73 -11.60
C GLN A 197 17.22 -2.49 -11.01
N ASP A 198 17.09 -1.80 -9.88
CA ASP A 198 15.78 -1.60 -9.24
C ASP A 198 14.88 -0.68 -10.07
N VAL A 199 15.38 0.45 -10.60
CA VAL A 199 14.56 1.37 -11.42
C VAL A 199 14.12 0.74 -12.76
N ASN A 200 14.91 -0.19 -13.29
CA ASN A 200 14.65 -0.93 -14.53
C ASN A 200 14.21 -2.38 -14.28
N SER A 201 13.65 -2.70 -13.12
CA SER A 201 13.03 -4.02 -12.92
C SER A 201 11.78 -3.96 -12.07
N PHE A 202 10.98 -5.01 -12.23
CA PHE A 202 9.77 -5.28 -11.47
C PHE A 202 9.75 -6.77 -11.09
N ALA A 203 8.94 -7.13 -10.09
CA ALA A 203 8.79 -8.51 -9.66
C ALA A 203 7.53 -9.15 -10.27
N ILE A 204 7.57 -10.45 -10.50
CA ILE A 204 6.40 -11.28 -10.74
C ILE A 204 6.35 -12.30 -9.61
N ASN A 205 5.23 -12.34 -8.89
CA ASN A 205 5.08 -13.13 -7.65
C ASN A 205 3.94 -14.14 -7.80
N TRP A 206 4.08 -15.31 -7.16
CA TRP A 206 3.01 -16.28 -6.96
C TRP A 206 3.18 -16.90 -5.57
N GLU A 207 2.22 -17.73 -5.13
CA GLU A 207 2.10 -18.18 -3.73
C GLU A 207 3.38 -18.79 -3.11
N GLU A 208 4.31 -19.32 -3.90
CA GLU A 208 5.48 -20.04 -3.40
C GLU A 208 6.83 -19.42 -3.78
N SER A 209 6.85 -18.40 -4.65
CA SER A 209 8.10 -17.83 -5.15
C SER A 209 7.87 -16.53 -5.93
N SER A 210 8.96 -15.85 -6.28
CA SER A 210 8.97 -14.70 -7.16
C SER A 210 10.17 -14.75 -8.11
N PHE A 211 10.10 -14.02 -9.21
CA PHE A 211 11.28 -13.69 -9.99
C PHE A 211 11.25 -12.23 -10.42
N ARG A 212 12.43 -11.66 -10.65
CA ARG A 212 12.58 -10.27 -11.10
C ARG A 212 12.85 -10.20 -12.59
N VAL A 213 12.14 -9.30 -13.26
CA VAL A 213 12.29 -9.02 -14.69
C VAL A 213 12.98 -7.68 -14.86
N ASN A 214 14.12 -7.67 -15.56
CA ASN A 214 14.84 -6.46 -15.93
C ASN A 214 14.39 -5.96 -17.32
N THR A 215 14.32 -4.65 -17.54
CA THR A 215 13.94 -4.06 -18.84
C THR A 215 14.92 -4.33 -19.97
N ASP A 216 16.16 -4.69 -19.66
CA ASP A 216 17.11 -5.09 -20.69
C ASP A 216 16.91 -6.56 -21.09
N SER A 217 16.70 -7.46 -20.13
CA SER A 217 16.36 -8.85 -20.41
C SER A 217 14.99 -9.00 -21.08
N ILE A 218 14.04 -8.11 -20.78
CA ILE A 218 12.68 -8.18 -21.36
C ILE A 218 12.67 -8.03 -22.88
N LYS A 219 13.71 -7.41 -23.47
CA LYS A 219 13.89 -7.23 -24.92
C LYS A 219 14.31 -8.52 -25.62
N GLU A 220 14.80 -9.50 -24.87
CA GLU A 220 15.26 -10.80 -25.39
C GLU A 220 14.11 -11.79 -25.60
N TYR A 221 12.96 -11.55 -24.96
CA TYR A 221 11.73 -12.31 -25.16
C TYR A 221 11.14 -12.07 -26.55
N GLU A 222 10.21 -12.93 -26.98
CA GLU A 222 9.45 -12.68 -28.21
C GLU A 222 8.63 -11.39 -28.07
N GLN A 223 8.87 -10.44 -28.98
CA GLN A 223 8.28 -9.10 -28.91
C GLN A 223 6.98 -9.05 -29.73
N LEU A 224 5.93 -8.48 -29.13
CA LEU A 224 4.72 -8.07 -29.83
C LEU A 224 4.82 -6.60 -30.20
N GLU A 225 4.45 -6.24 -31.43
CA GLU A 225 4.20 -4.87 -31.85
C GLU A 225 2.72 -4.71 -32.19
N ALA A 226 2.04 -3.76 -31.55
CA ALA A 226 0.61 -3.56 -31.73
C ALA A 226 0.27 -2.06 -31.79
N ASP A 227 -0.67 -1.71 -32.68
CA ASP A 227 -1.34 -0.42 -32.67
C ASP A 227 -2.51 -0.50 -31.69
N VAL A 228 -2.46 0.28 -30.61
CA VAL A 228 -3.40 0.21 -29.49
C VAL A 228 -3.98 1.58 -29.18
N THR A 229 -5.23 1.63 -28.71
CA THR A 229 -5.91 2.87 -28.33
C THR A 229 -6.24 2.86 -26.85
N LEU A 230 -5.65 3.81 -26.12
CA LEU A 230 -5.98 4.07 -24.73
C LEU A 230 -7.24 4.92 -24.67
N ILE A 231 -8.29 4.41 -24.03
CA ILE A 231 -9.51 5.16 -23.76
C ILE A 231 -9.49 5.58 -22.28
N ASN A 232 -9.36 6.87 -22.03
CA ASN A 232 -9.45 7.42 -20.67
C ASN A 232 -10.92 7.38 -20.19
N THR A 233 -11.14 7.44 -18.88
CA THR A 233 -12.48 7.52 -18.28
C THR A 233 -13.27 8.76 -18.70
N THR A 234 -12.59 9.79 -19.21
CA THR A 234 -13.22 10.97 -19.82
C THR A 234 -13.72 10.73 -21.26
N GLY A 235 -13.55 9.53 -21.80
CA GLY A 235 -13.84 9.18 -23.20
C GLY A 235 -12.80 9.70 -24.20
N THR A 236 -11.67 10.24 -23.72
CA THR A 236 -10.59 10.70 -24.60
C THR A 236 -9.77 9.52 -25.10
N GLU A 237 -9.64 9.41 -26.42
CA GLU A 237 -8.87 8.35 -27.08
C GLU A 237 -7.45 8.81 -27.39
N ASN A 238 -6.47 7.96 -27.13
CA ASN A 238 -5.07 8.19 -27.47
C ASN A 238 -4.46 6.93 -28.10
N SER A 239 -4.31 6.96 -29.42
CA SER A 239 -3.72 5.87 -30.19
C SER A 239 -2.20 5.94 -30.20
N MET A 240 -1.56 4.79 -30.02
CA MET A 240 -0.12 4.65 -30.02
C MET A 240 0.30 3.27 -30.52
N ARG A 241 1.49 3.18 -31.09
CA ARG A 241 2.13 1.91 -31.43
C ARG A 241 3.02 1.47 -30.28
N VAL A 242 2.74 0.33 -29.67
CA VAL A 242 3.49 -0.21 -28.54
C VAL A 242 4.34 -1.40 -28.95
N LYS A 243 5.42 -1.62 -28.21
CA LYS A 243 6.30 -2.77 -28.38
C LYS A 243 6.74 -3.34 -27.02
N GLY A 244 6.65 -4.66 -26.91
CA GLY A 244 7.01 -5.41 -25.71
C GLY A 244 6.52 -6.87 -25.78
N PRO A 245 7.04 -7.78 -24.96
CA PRO A 245 6.49 -9.14 -24.89
C PRO A 245 5.14 -9.16 -24.17
N THR A 246 4.37 -10.22 -24.37
CA THR A 246 3.18 -10.48 -23.55
C THR A 246 3.60 -11.10 -22.22
N LEU A 247 2.85 -10.81 -21.16
CA LEU A 247 3.05 -11.45 -19.85
C LEU A 247 2.99 -12.98 -19.97
N ARG A 248 2.06 -13.50 -20.79
CA ARG A 248 1.93 -14.93 -21.07
C ARG A 248 3.26 -15.53 -21.56
N HIS A 249 3.89 -14.91 -22.56
CA HIS A 249 5.16 -15.42 -23.10
C HIS A 249 6.31 -15.32 -22.09
N VAL A 250 6.34 -14.26 -21.27
CA VAL A 250 7.33 -14.13 -20.19
C VAL A 250 7.18 -15.27 -19.17
N LEU A 251 5.95 -15.56 -18.75
CA LEU A 251 5.65 -16.64 -17.81
C LEU A 251 6.00 -18.03 -18.39
N GLU A 252 5.69 -18.29 -19.66
CA GLU A 252 5.98 -19.56 -20.33
C GLU A 252 7.49 -19.89 -20.33
N LYS A 253 8.36 -18.88 -20.46
CA LYS A 253 9.82 -19.06 -20.41
C LYS A 253 10.33 -19.46 -19.03
N GLU A 254 9.64 -19.01 -17.98
CA GLU A 254 9.92 -19.36 -16.59
C GLU A 254 9.17 -20.64 -16.14
N GLY A 255 8.50 -21.33 -17.08
CA GLY A 255 7.80 -22.59 -16.82
C GLY A 255 6.43 -22.43 -16.16
N LEU A 256 5.83 -21.24 -16.24
CA LEU A 256 4.51 -20.93 -15.69
C LEU A 256 3.48 -20.80 -16.83
N ASP A 257 2.26 -21.27 -16.60
CA ASP A 257 1.12 -21.06 -17.51
C ASP A 257 0.13 -20.06 -16.90
N LEU A 258 -0.04 -18.91 -17.56
CA LEU A 258 -0.99 -17.88 -17.15
C LEU A 258 -2.43 -18.41 -17.03
N ALA A 259 -2.81 -19.45 -17.78
CA ALA A 259 -4.14 -20.04 -17.74
C ALA A 259 -4.46 -20.78 -16.42
N GLU A 260 -3.44 -21.16 -15.65
CA GLU A 260 -3.60 -21.77 -14.32
C GLU A 260 -4.06 -20.77 -13.26
N TYR A 261 -3.94 -19.46 -13.54
CA TYR A 261 -4.27 -18.39 -12.60
C TYR A 261 -5.67 -17.83 -12.88
N GLU A 262 -6.39 -17.47 -11.83
CA GLU A 262 -7.71 -16.85 -11.91
C GLU A 262 -7.64 -15.33 -12.08
N GLY A 263 -6.48 -14.73 -11.88
CA GLY A 263 -6.28 -13.30 -12.10
C GLY A 263 -4.85 -12.86 -11.79
N ILE A 264 -4.56 -11.59 -12.08
CA ILE A 264 -3.29 -10.94 -11.74
C ILE A 264 -3.53 -9.58 -11.08
N GLY A 265 -2.71 -9.23 -10.10
CA GLY A 265 -2.64 -7.90 -9.52
C GLY A 265 -1.46 -7.16 -10.10
N ILE A 266 -1.64 -5.91 -10.51
CA ILE A 266 -0.57 -5.09 -11.09
C ILE A 266 -0.44 -3.83 -10.26
N THR A 267 0.73 -3.66 -9.63
CA THR A 267 1.02 -2.49 -8.81
C THR A 267 2.02 -1.58 -9.52
N GLY A 268 1.73 -0.28 -9.53
CA GLY A 268 2.67 0.77 -9.90
C GLY A 268 3.44 1.29 -8.69
N ARG A 269 4.63 1.84 -8.91
CA ARG A 269 5.45 2.46 -7.85
C ARG A 269 4.80 3.63 -7.14
N ASP A 270 3.77 4.21 -7.74
CA ASP A 270 2.96 5.27 -7.15
C ASP A 270 1.85 4.75 -6.23
N GLY A 271 1.81 3.44 -5.96
CA GLY A 271 0.78 2.80 -5.15
C GLY A 271 -0.50 2.52 -5.93
N TYR A 272 -0.54 2.79 -7.24
CA TYR A 272 -1.67 2.41 -8.07
C TYR A 272 -1.77 0.90 -8.15
N TYR A 273 -2.93 0.36 -7.84
CA TYR A 273 -3.24 -1.05 -8.01
C TYR A 273 -4.41 -1.23 -8.97
N THR A 274 -4.32 -2.27 -9.79
CA THR A 274 -5.46 -2.81 -10.51
C THR A 274 -5.35 -4.32 -10.56
N LEU A 275 -6.49 -4.99 -10.45
CA LEU A 275 -6.56 -6.42 -10.62
C LEU A 275 -7.30 -6.78 -11.90
N VAL A 276 -6.69 -7.66 -12.68
CA VAL A 276 -7.23 -8.22 -13.92
C VAL A 276 -7.72 -9.63 -13.66
N ASP A 277 -9.01 -9.86 -13.84
CA ASP A 277 -9.65 -11.16 -13.67
C ASP A 277 -9.41 -12.12 -14.86
N ARG A 278 -9.73 -13.41 -14.65
CA ARG A 278 -9.60 -14.47 -15.67
C ARG A 278 -10.29 -14.13 -16.98
N GLU A 279 -11.47 -13.52 -16.94
CA GLU A 279 -12.23 -13.19 -18.15
C GLU A 279 -11.44 -12.21 -19.03
N LYS A 280 -10.90 -11.15 -18.43
CA LYS A 280 -10.05 -10.19 -19.14
C LYS A 280 -8.74 -10.80 -19.62
N LEU A 281 -8.13 -11.69 -18.85
CA LEU A 281 -6.89 -12.39 -19.23
C LEU A 281 -7.08 -13.38 -20.38
N ILE A 282 -8.29 -13.91 -20.56
CA ILE A 282 -8.65 -14.75 -21.70
C ILE A 282 -8.86 -13.91 -22.95
N ASN A 283 -9.48 -12.74 -22.80
CA ASN A 283 -9.90 -11.90 -23.93
C ASN A 283 -8.83 -10.91 -24.41
N ASN A 284 -7.83 -10.59 -23.57
CA ASN A 284 -6.85 -9.55 -23.87
C ASN A 284 -5.41 -10.01 -23.60
N ASP A 285 -4.48 -9.51 -24.42
CA ASP A 285 -3.05 -9.60 -24.14
C ASP A 285 -2.64 -8.55 -23.11
N VAL A 286 -1.88 -8.97 -22.09
CA VAL A 286 -1.19 -8.08 -21.16
C VAL A 286 0.20 -7.81 -21.72
N ILE A 287 0.38 -6.66 -22.38
CA ILE A 287 1.63 -6.31 -23.06
C ILE A 287 2.54 -5.55 -22.08
N LEU A 288 3.77 -6.04 -21.90
CA LEU A 288 4.81 -5.41 -21.08
C LEU A 288 5.60 -4.43 -21.96
N VAL A 289 5.10 -3.20 -22.07
CA VAL A 289 5.56 -2.17 -23.01
C VAL A 289 6.82 -1.45 -22.53
N TRP A 290 7.92 -1.63 -23.26
CA TRP A 290 9.17 -0.88 -23.05
C TRP A 290 9.45 0.17 -24.14
N GLU A 291 8.68 0.18 -25.24
CA GLU A 291 8.77 1.16 -26.32
C GLU A 291 7.38 1.62 -26.80
N VAL A 292 7.21 2.93 -27.01
CA VAL A 292 6.01 3.56 -27.58
C VAL A 292 6.40 4.46 -28.75
N ASN A 293 5.73 4.30 -29.89
CA ASN A 293 5.92 5.05 -31.13
C ASN A 293 7.39 5.08 -31.59
N GLY A 294 8.09 3.94 -31.51
CA GLY A 294 9.48 3.80 -31.94
C GLY A 294 10.50 4.43 -30.97
N LYS A 295 10.08 4.83 -29.76
CA LYS A 295 10.93 5.41 -28.73
C LYS A 295 10.79 4.66 -27.42
N PRO A 296 11.87 4.44 -26.65
CA PRO A 296 11.77 3.88 -25.31
C PRO A 296 10.74 4.64 -24.46
N ILE A 297 10.07 3.94 -23.55
CA ILE A 297 9.19 4.61 -22.59
C ILE A 297 9.95 5.71 -21.83
N ARG A 298 9.19 6.70 -21.37
CA ARG A 298 9.75 7.82 -20.62
C ARG A 298 10.36 7.32 -19.32
N ASP A 299 11.40 8.00 -18.84
CA ASP A 299 12.05 7.64 -17.58
C ASP A 299 11.08 7.66 -16.39
N GLU A 300 10.08 8.55 -16.41
CA GLU A 300 9.01 8.64 -15.41
C GLU A 300 8.05 7.44 -15.42
N ASP A 301 7.98 6.68 -16.51
CA ASP A 301 7.09 5.52 -16.66
C ASP A 301 7.84 4.18 -16.40
N LYS A 302 9.15 4.24 -16.11
CA LYS A 302 9.99 3.06 -15.84
C LYS A 302 9.60 2.31 -14.56
N PRO A 303 9.82 0.99 -14.51
CA PRO A 303 10.58 0.17 -15.46
C PRO A 303 9.77 -0.20 -16.69
N MET A 304 8.45 -0.29 -16.55
CA MET A 304 7.57 -0.89 -17.53
C MET A 304 6.20 -0.22 -17.48
N ARG A 305 5.53 -0.21 -18.63
CA ARG A 305 4.11 0.15 -18.74
C ARG A 305 3.31 -1.04 -19.23
N ILE A 306 2.10 -1.23 -18.72
CA ILE A 306 1.13 -2.17 -19.26
C ILE A 306 0.32 -1.50 -20.37
N ALA A 307 0.13 -2.24 -21.47
CA ALA A 307 -0.97 -2.01 -22.39
C ALA A 307 -1.89 -3.24 -22.38
N MET A 308 -3.18 -3.01 -22.14
CA MET A 308 -4.21 -4.02 -22.20
C MET A 308 -5.25 -3.53 -23.22
N PRO A 309 -5.13 -3.92 -24.49
CA PRO A 309 -6.04 -3.47 -25.55
C PRO A 309 -7.51 -3.73 -25.19
N ASN A 310 -8.44 -2.95 -25.73
CA ASN A 310 -9.90 -3.02 -25.49
C ASN A 310 -10.37 -2.70 -24.07
N GLU A 311 -9.46 -2.42 -23.15
CA GLU A 311 -9.77 -2.14 -21.75
C GLU A 311 -9.52 -0.66 -21.42
N LEU A 312 -10.29 -0.14 -20.46
CA LEU A 312 -10.19 1.26 -20.05
C LEU A 312 -8.81 1.57 -19.43
N GLY A 313 -8.42 2.84 -19.48
CA GLY A 313 -7.12 3.31 -18.99
C GLY A 313 -6.67 2.88 -17.58
N PRO A 314 -7.56 2.62 -16.60
CA PRO A 314 -7.20 2.00 -15.33
C PRO A 314 -6.39 0.70 -15.42
N TYR A 315 -6.55 -0.09 -16.49
CA TYR A 315 -5.80 -1.34 -16.67
C TYR A 315 -4.40 -1.13 -17.28
N TRP A 316 -4.05 0.11 -17.67
CA TRP A 316 -2.81 0.45 -18.37
C TRP A 316 -1.77 1.03 -17.40
N VAL A 317 -1.43 0.24 -16.38
CA VAL A 317 -0.57 0.64 -15.26
C VAL A 317 0.81 1.10 -15.74
N LYS A 318 1.31 2.20 -15.17
CA LYS A 318 2.64 2.74 -15.41
C LYS A 318 3.55 2.43 -14.22
N MET A 319 4.86 2.52 -14.41
CA MET A 319 5.84 2.33 -13.34
C MET A 319 5.65 1.01 -12.62
N VAL A 320 5.39 -0.08 -13.35
CA VAL A 320 5.06 -1.38 -12.75
C VAL A 320 6.15 -1.79 -11.77
N SER A 321 5.79 -2.05 -10.52
CA SER A 321 6.69 -2.52 -9.45
C SER A 321 6.56 -4.03 -9.23
N ASN A 322 5.32 -4.54 -9.27
CA ASN A 322 5.04 -5.96 -9.14
C ASN A 322 3.83 -6.39 -10.00
N ILE A 323 3.82 -7.69 -10.31
CA ILE A 323 2.67 -8.41 -10.86
C ILE A 323 2.46 -9.66 -10.00
N ASP A 324 1.36 -9.71 -9.26
CA ASP A 324 1.01 -10.85 -8.40
C ASP A 324 0.07 -11.79 -9.16
N LEU A 325 0.40 -13.08 -9.21
CA LEU A 325 -0.41 -14.11 -9.86
C LEU A 325 -1.30 -14.81 -8.83
N TYR A 326 -2.61 -14.74 -9.02
CA TYR A 326 -3.60 -15.33 -8.09
C TYR A 326 -4.10 -16.66 -8.64
N LYS A 327 -3.69 -17.76 -8.00
CA LYS A 327 -4.11 -19.12 -8.42
C LYS A 327 -5.58 -19.37 -8.16
N THR A 328 -6.08 -18.84 -7.04
CA THR A 328 -7.48 -18.93 -6.63
C THR A 328 -7.96 -17.56 -6.20
N ILE A 329 -9.14 -17.17 -6.68
CA ILE A 329 -9.88 -15.98 -6.32
C ILE A 329 -11.25 -16.46 -5.88
N SER A 330 -11.71 -15.96 -4.75
CA SER A 330 -13.02 -16.35 -4.25
C SER A 330 -14.11 -15.83 -5.18
N PRO A 331 -14.98 -16.70 -5.71
CA PRO A 331 -16.00 -16.29 -6.66
C PRO A 331 -16.96 -15.31 -6.00
N LYS A 332 -17.38 -14.30 -6.77
CA LYS A 332 -18.40 -13.35 -6.32
C LYS A 332 -19.77 -14.05 -6.35
N ASN A 333 -20.35 -14.25 -5.18
CA ASN A 333 -21.67 -14.85 -5.00
C ASN A 333 -22.43 -14.03 -3.96
N ILE A 334 -22.97 -12.90 -4.41
CA ILE A 334 -23.65 -11.94 -3.54
C ILE A 334 -24.89 -12.58 -2.94
N ASP A 335 -24.95 -12.56 -1.60
CA ASP A 335 -26.06 -13.01 -0.78
C ASP A 335 -26.89 -11.82 -0.26
N LYS A 336 -26.26 -10.65 -0.05
CA LYS A 336 -26.90 -9.46 0.53
C LYS A 336 -26.62 -8.20 -0.27
N VAL A 337 -27.66 -7.40 -0.53
CA VAL A 337 -27.56 -6.08 -1.17
C VAL A 337 -28.08 -5.02 -0.20
N HIS A 338 -27.19 -4.17 0.30
CA HIS A 338 -27.47 -3.14 1.30
C HIS A 338 -27.66 -1.77 0.66
N MET A 339 -28.48 -0.93 1.28
CA MET A 339 -28.65 0.48 0.93
C MET A 339 -27.61 1.31 1.68
N PHE A 340 -26.75 2.06 0.97
CA PHE A 340 -25.63 2.78 1.58
C PHE A 340 -26.04 3.71 2.73
N ASP A 341 -27.07 4.56 2.53
CA ASP A 341 -27.50 5.54 3.53
C ASP A 341 -28.07 4.88 4.80
N ALA A 342 -28.77 3.76 4.66
CA ALA A 342 -29.28 2.99 5.79
C ALA A 342 -28.15 2.28 6.54
N LEU A 343 -27.23 1.62 5.81
CA LEU A 343 -26.12 0.86 6.36
C LEU A 343 -25.11 1.72 7.14
N THR A 344 -24.93 2.97 6.71
CA THR A 344 -23.90 3.89 7.23
C THR A 344 -24.44 4.96 8.18
N ARG A 345 -25.74 4.96 8.48
CA ARG A 345 -26.42 6.02 9.23
C ARG A 345 -25.86 6.26 10.64
N ASP A 346 -25.36 5.20 11.26
CA ASP A 346 -24.73 5.15 12.59
C ASP A 346 -23.20 5.32 12.54
N ILE A 347 -22.60 5.41 11.35
CA ILE A 347 -21.16 5.61 11.20
C ILE A 347 -20.86 7.10 11.23
N GLU A 348 -20.07 7.51 12.23
CA GLU A 348 -19.59 8.89 12.29
C GLU A 348 -18.73 9.21 11.06
N PRO A 349 -19.08 10.26 10.28
CA PRO A 349 -18.37 10.60 9.07
C PRO A 349 -16.98 11.12 9.36
N TYR A 350 -16.05 10.77 8.49
CA TYR A 350 -14.71 11.35 8.46
C TYR A 350 -14.66 12.43 7.38
N TYR A 351 -14.09 13.58 7.72
CA TYR A 351 -13.93 14.68 6.77
C TYR A 351 -12.49 14.70 6.26
N TYR A 352 -12.29 14.15 5.07
CA TYR A 352 -10.99 14.08 4.43
C TYR A 352 -10.83 15.25 3.45
N GLU A 353 -9.68 15.91 3.50
CA GLU A 353 -9.35 16.96 2.54
C GLU A 353 -8.71 16.34 1.29
N TYR A 354 -9.40 16.43 0.16
CA TYR A 354 -8.93 15.94 -1.12
C TYR A 354 -8.93 17.09 -2.13
N TYR A 355 -7.74 17.47 -2.60
CA TYR A 355 -7.53 18.55 -3.58
C TYR A 355 -8.27 19.87 -3.24
N GLY A 356 -8.26 20.27 -1.97
CA GLY A 356 -8.82 21.55 -1.51
C GLY A 356 -10.33 21.54 -1.23
N SER A 357 -11.01 20.39 -1.35
CA SER A 357 -12.34 20.19 -0.80
C SER A 357 -12.29 19.28 0.43
N LYS A 358 -13.03 19.64 1.47
CA LYS A 358 -13.17 18.83 2.68
C LYS A 358 -14.56 18.22 2.66
N ASP A 359 -14.65 16.98 2.18
CA ASP A 359 -15.92 16.31 1.91
C ASP A 359 -16.19 15.19 2.91
N LYS A 360 -17.45 15.05 3.31
CA LYS A 360 -17.97 13.96 4.13
C LYS A 360 -17.67 12.63 3.47
N SER A 361 -17.02 11.75 4.22
CA SER A 361 -16.56 10.45 3.77
C SER A 361 -16.81 9.37 4.82
N VAL A 362 -16.98 8.13 4.37
CA VAL A 362 -17.18 6.96 5.23
C VAL A 362 -16.02 5.99 5.01
N GLU A 363 -15.41 5.52 6.10
CA GLU A 363 -14.31 4.55 6.05
C GLU A 363 -14.85 3.16 5.72
N ILE A 364 -14.30 2.53 4.68
CA ILE A 364 -14.73 1.20 4.22
C ILE A 364 -14.53 0.15 5.29
N GLY A 365 -13.42 0.20 6.04
CA GLY A 365 -13.17 -0.72 7.16
C GLY A 365 -14.33 -0.79 8.16
N LYS A 366 -14.99 0.35 8.47
CA LYS A 366 -16.15 0.39 9.38
C LYS A 366 -17.41 -0.25 8.78
N ILE A 367 -17.58 -0.16 7.46
CA ILE A 367 -18.68 -0.83 6.75
C ILE A 367 -18.43 -2.33 6.72
N LEU A 368 -17.21 -2.75 6.38
CA LEU A 368 -16.84 -4.16 6.30
C LEU A 368 -17.06 -4.89 7.63
N MET A 369 -16.80 -4.24 8.78
CA MET A 369 -17.09 -4.79 10.11
C MET A 369 -18.57 -5.15 10.36
N LYS A 370 -19.50 -4.70 9.50
CA LYS A 370 -20.92 -5.04 9.56
C LYS A 370 -21.30 -6.27 8.73
N PHE A 371 -20.39 -6.78 7.91
CA PHE A 371 -20.63 -7.98 7.11
C PHE A 371 -20.29 -9.23 7.90
N ASP A 372 -21.06 -10.29 7.70
CA ASP A 372 -20.86 -11.56 8.42
C ASP A 372 -19.60 -12.29 7.93
N GLU A 373 -19.26 -12.10 6.65
CA GLU A 373 -18.14 -12.76 6.00
C GLU A 373 -17.35 -11.75 5.16
N ILE A 374 -16.03 -11.70 5.37
CA ILE A 374 -15.09 -10.98 4.52
C ILE A 374 -14.01 -11.96 4.13
N ASP A 375 -14.03 -12.39 2.87
CA ASP A 375 -13.00 -13.26 2.34
C ASP A 375 -11.81 -12.44 1.84
N ASP A 376 -10.65 -12.58 2.49
CA ASP A 376 -9.42 -11.87 2.10
C ASP A 376 -8.89 -12.28 0.72
N LYS A 377 -9.30 -13.45 0.19
CA LYS A 377 -9.01 -13.89 -1.19
C LYS A 377 -10.05 -13.40 -2.21
N GLY A 378 -11.11 -12.76 -1.73
CA GLY A 378 -12.11 -12.09 -2.54
C GLY A 378 -11.71 -10.68 -2.97
N PHE A 379 -12.60 -10.04 -3.73
CA PHE A 379 -12.39 -8.68 -4.23
C PHE A 379 -13.36 -7.67 -3.69
N PHE A 380 -12.84 -6.46 -3.48
CA PHE A 380 -13.64 -5.26 -3.37
C PHE A 380 -13.87 -4.70 -4.78
N THR A 381 -15.06 -4.93 -5.32
CA THR A 381 -15.44 -4.50 -6.66
C THR A 381 -16.24 -3.20 -6.57
N MET A 382 -15.96 -2.25 -7.44
CA MET A 382 -16.65 -0.97 -7.54
C MET A 382 -17.21 -0.81 -8.96
N GLY A 383 -18.50 -0.49 -9.06
CA GLY A 383 -19.17 -0.13 -10.31
C GLY A 383 -19.45 1.38 -10.37
N ALA A 384 -19.41 1.96 -11.57
CA ALA A 384 -19.68 3.37 -11.83
C ALA A 384 -20.70 3.58 -12.95
N THR A 385 -21.30 4.77 -12.99
CA THR A 385 -22.32 5.13 -13.99
C THR A 385 -21.83 5.15 -15.44
N ASP A 386 -20.52 5.25 -15.65
CA ASP A 386 -19.89 5.21 -16.97
C ASP A 386 -19.57 3.78 -17.45
N GLY A 387 -19.96 2.77 -16.67
CA GLY A 387 -19.71 1.36 -16.95
C GLY A 387 -18.34 0.86 -16.47
N LEU A 388 -17.51 1.72 -15.84
CA LEU A 388 -16.27 1.27 -15.25
C LEU A 388 -16.55 0.30 -14.09
N VAL A 389 -15.97 -0.88 -14.17
CA VAL A 389 -15.85 -1.83 -13.06
C VAL A 389 -14.39 -1.95 -12.70
N LYS A 390 -14.07 -1.72 -11.42
CA LYS A 390 -12.71 -1.82 -10.89
C LYS A 390 -12.66 -2.73 -9.68
N ASN A 391 -11.68 -3.62 -9.64
CA ASN A 391 -11.41 -4.49 -8.50
C ASN A 391 -10.19 -3.98 -7.71
N GLU A 392 -10.30 -4.06 -6.38
CA GLU A 392 -9.23 -3.88 -5.41
C GLU A 392 -9.14 -5.13 -4.54
N THR A 393 -7.99 -5.36 -3.90
CA THR A 393 -7.90 -6.41 -2.87
C THR A 393 -8.60 -5.98 -1.59
N ILE A 394 -9.12 -6.96 -0.84
CA ILE A 394 -9.72 -6.69 0.47
C ILE A 394 -8.71 -6.07 1.44
N SER A 395 -7.45 -6.54 1.43
CA SER A 395 -6.40 -6.01 2.30
C SER A 395 -6.16 -4.51 2.11
N MET A 396 -6.22 -4.02 0.86
CA MET A 396 -6.04 -2.60 0.55
C MET A 396 -7.16 -1.70 1.08
N VAL A 397 -8.40 -2.20 1.09
CA VAL A 397 -9.58 -1.38 1.46
C VAL A 397 -9.93 -1.42 2.95
N ARG A 398 -9.26 -2.29 3.72
CA ARG A 398 -9.52 -2.47 5.16
C ARG A 398 -9.19 -1.23 6.01
N GLN A 399 -8.16 -0.47 5.63
CA GLN A 399 -7.67 0.66 6.44
C GLN A 399 -7.39 1.88 5.58
N ARG A 400 -7.78 3.06 6.08
CA ARG A 400 -7.50 4.36 5.44
C ARG A 400 -8.02 4.45 3.99
N TYR A 401 -9.08 3.69 3.69
CA TYR A 401 -9.79 3.71 2.43
C TYR A 401 -11.21 4.19 2.70
N PHE A 402 -11.65 5.21 1.97
CA PHE A 402 -12.89 5.91 2.24
C PHE A 402 -13.73 6.06 0.98
N ILE A 403 -15.02 6.25 1.16
CA ILE A 403 -15.94 6.71 0.12
C ILE A 403 -16.38 8.11 0.50
N LYS A 404 -16.04 9.10 -0.32
CA LYS A 404 -16.65 10.43 -0.24
C LYS A 404 -18.09 10.33 -0.73
N ILE A 405 -19.00 11.01 -0.07
CA ILE A 405 -20.44 10.98 -0.39
C ILE A 405 -21.02 12.36 -0.71
N GLU A 406 -20.21 13.40 -0.63
CA GLU A 406 -20.58 14.76 -1.04
C GLU A 406 -19.49 15.41 -1.89
N GLY A 407 -19.81 16.56 -2.48
CA GLY A 407 -18.91 17.32 -3.34
C GLY A 407 -18.77 16.70 -4.74
N GLU A 408 -17.84 17.24 -5.52
CA GLU A 408 -17.67 16.84 -6.93
C GLU A 408 -17.31 15.36 -7.07
N ASN A 409 -17.86 14.70 -8.10
CA ASN A 409 -17.62 13.29 -8.45
C ASN A 409 -18.14 12.24 -7.46
N ALA A 410 -18.80 12.64 -6.37
CA ALA A 410 -19.34 11.71 -5.38
C ALA A 410 -20.50 10.85 -5.94
N PRO A 411 -20.67 9.61 -5.47
CA PRO A 411 -19.79 8.89 -4.54
C PRO A 411 -18.49 8.46 -5.22
N MET A 412 -17.37 8.54 -4.47
CA MET A 412 -16.04 8.29 -5.03
C MET A 412 -15.10 7.74 -3.95
N ASN A 413 -14.32 6.70 -4.30
CA ASN A 413 -13.28 6.17 -3.42
C ASN A 413 -12.10 7.15 -3.30
N ILE A 414 -11.54 7.27 -2.10
CA ILE A 414 -10.36 8.09 -1.79
C ILE A 414 -9.50 7.37 -0.75
N ALA A 415 -8.19 7.59 -0.82
CA ALA A 415 -7.23 7.14 0.19
C ALA A 415 -6.04 8.12 0.24
N PRO A 416 -5.27 8.17 1.34
CA PRO A 416 -4.08 9.02 1.47
C PRO A 416 -3.04 8.88 0.37
N THR A 417 -2.92 7.68 -0.19
CA THR A 417 -1.96 7.36 -1.26
C THR A 417 -2.49 7.71 -2.65
N PHE A 418 -3.77 8.08 -2.79
CA PHE A 418 -4.40 8.26 -4.09
C PHE A 418 -4.04 9.59 -4.72
N LYS A 419 -3.62 9.53 -5.98
CA LYS A 419 -3.48 10.67 -6.87
C LYS A 419 -4.76 10.88 -7.67
N LEU A 420 -4.94 12.09 -8.20
CA LEU A 420 -6.04 12.40 -9.11
C LEU A 420 -6.08 11.43 -10.29
N GLY A 421 -7.24 10.80 -10.51
CA GLY A 421 -7.44 9.81 -11.58
C GLY A 421 -7.36 8.36 -11.12
N MET A 422 -6.95 8.09 -9.87
CA MET A 422 -6.98 6.75 -9.28
C MET A 422 -8.38 6.33 -8.79
N ASN A 423 -9.34 7.25 -8.85
CA ASN A 423 -10.66 7.12 -8.26
C ASN A 423 -11.71 6.60 -9.26
N VAL A 424 -12.61 5.75 -8.77
CA VAL A 424 -13.89 5.40 -9.38
C VAL A 424 -14.90 6.46 -8.95
N LYS A 425 -15.43 7.20 -9.92
CA LYS A 425 -16.32 8.36 -9.71
C LYS A 425 -17.78 7.95 -9.96
N PHE A 426 -18.73 8.65 -9.35
CA PHE A 426 -20.15 8.39 -9.52
C PHE A 426 -20.49 6.90 -9.34
N MET A 427 -19.98 6.32 -8.25
CA MET A 427 -20.14 4.89 -7.98
C MET A 427 -21.61 4.51 -7.87
N THR A 428 -22.03 3.44 -8.55
CA THR A 428 -23.37 2.85 -8.44
C THR A 428 -23.43 1.85 -7.30
N TYR A 429 -22.35 1.10 -7.08
CA TYR A 429 -22.21 0.16 -5.97
C TYR A 429 -20.74 -0.12 -5.63
N PHE A 430 -20.52 -0.74 -4.49
CA PHE A 430 -19.35 -1.59 -4.25
C PHE A 430 -19.75 -2.94 -3.67
N SER A 431 -18.92 -3.98 -3.79
CA SER A 431 -19.24 -5.32 -3.29
C SER A 431 -18.01 -6.14 -2.91
N THR A 432 -18.18 -7.04 -1.94
CA THR A 432 -17.26 -8.13 -1.56
C THR A 432 -17.66 -9.43 -2.27
N THR A 433 -17.30 -10.59 -1.72
CA THR A 433 -17.77 -11.90 -2.20
C THR A 433 -19.25 -12.15 -1.93
N LYS A 434 -19.74 -11.71 -0.75
CA LYS A 434 -21.08 -12.01 -0.24
C LYS A 434 -21.99 -10.79 -0.12
N ASP A 435 -21.44 -9.60 0.00
CA ASP A 435 -22.22 -8.39 0.24
C ASP A 435 -22.00 -7.36 -0.87
N ALA A 436 -23.06 -6.70 -1.28
CA ALA A 436 -23.02 -5.51 -2.13
C ALA A 436 -23.67 -4.34 -1.42
N VAL A 437 -23.19 -3.14 -1.65
CA VAL A 437 -23.75 -1.89 -1.14
C VAL A 437 -23.99 -0.97 -2.31
N ILE A 438 -25.24 -0.55 -2.49
CA ILE A 438 -25.63 0.33 -3.60
C ILE A 438 -25.74 1.77 -3.13
N PHE A 439 -25.46 2.69 -4.06
CA PHE A 439 -25.76 4.11 -3.94
C PHE A 439 -27.05 4.40 -4.71
N PRO A 440 -28.21 4.49 -4.04
CA PRO A 440 -29.51 4.51 -4.71
C PRO A 440 -29.65 5.63 -5.76
N GLU A 441 -29.11 6.83 -5.46
CA GLU A 441 -29.14 7.96 -6.38
C GLU A 441 -28.37 7.71 -7.70
N GLN A 442 -27.27 6.96 -7.63
CA GLN A 442 -26.45 6.68 -8.81
C GLN A 442 -26.94 5.46 -9.58
N ILE A 443 -27.30 4.38 -8.88
CA ILE A 443 -27.75 3.15 -9.53
C ILE A 443 -29.07 3.37 -10.30
N GLN A 444 -29.95 4.29 -9.84
CA GLN A 444 -31.15 4.71 -10.57
C GLN A 444 -30.88 5.19 -12.00
N LYS A 445 -29.66 5.69 -12.28
CA LYS A 445 -29.27 6.21 -13.60
C LYS A 445 -28.92 5.12 -14.61
N VAL A 446 -28.65 3.90 -14.14
CA VAL A 446 -28.19 2.77 -14.98
C VAL A 446 -29.19 1.61 -15.06
N VAL A 447 -30.11 1.49 -14.09
CA VAL A 447 -31.17 0.47 -14.10
C VAL A 447 -32.46 0.97 -14.75
N ARG A 448 -33.36 0.06 -15.15
CA ARG A 448 -34.69 0.45 -15.61
C ARG A 448 -35.47 1.07 -14.46
N THR A 449 -36.32 2.03 -14.80
CA THR A 449 -37.19 2.72 -13.83
C THR A 449 -38.62 2.81 -14.34
N GLN A 450 -39.56 2.96 -13.41
CA GLN A 450 -40.98 3.19 -13.67
C GLN A 450 -41.53 4.27 -12.74
N GLU A 451 -42.51 5.05 -13.21
CA GLU A 451 -43.24 5.98 -12.35
C GLU A 451 -44.22 5.22 -11.44
N ILE A 452 -44.01 5.33 -10.14
CA ILE A 452 -44.79 4.69 -9.08
C ILE A 452 -45.21 5.75 -8.07
N ALA A 453 -46.52 5.94 -7.87
CA ALA A 453 -47.07 6.95 -6.97
C ALA A 453 -46.51 8.38 -7.19
N GLY A 454 -46.23 8.73 -8.45
CA GLY A 454 -45.66 10.03 -8.84
C GLY A 454 -44.15 10.18 -8.57
N LYS A 455 -43.46 9.08 -8.24
CA LYS A 455 -42.02 9.03 -7.95
C LYS A 455 -41.32 8.04 -8.89
N THR A 456 -40.01 8.18 -9.04
CA THR A 456 -39.20 7.23 -9.81
C THR A 456 -38.88 6.00 -8.97
N GLY A 457 -39.35 4.82 -9.40
CA GLY A 457 -39.02 3.54 -8.79
C GLY A 457 -38.07 2.73 -9.66
N MET A 458 -37.03 2.19 -9.03
CA MET A 458 -36.07 1.26 -9.65
C MET A 458 -36.62 -0.16 -9.56
N PHE A 459 -36.56 -0.94 -10.64
CA PHE A 459 -36.94 -2.36 -10.57
C PHE A 459 -35.99 -3.11 -9.63
N VAL A 460 -36.55 -3.88 -8.68
CA VAL A 460 -35.73 -4.65 -7.73
C VAL A 460 -34.85 -5.66 -8.48
N GLU A 461 -35.39 -6.34 -9.49
CA GLU A 461 -34.64 -7.30 -10.33
C GLU A 461 -33.36 -6.68 -10.91
N ASP A 462 -33.48 -5.51 -11.55
CA ASP A 462 -32.36 -4.83 -12.20
C ASP A 462 -31.28 -4.42 -11.20
N VAL A 463 -31.68 -3.92 -10.03
CA VAL A 463 -30.74 -3.55 -8.96
C VAL A 463 -29.94 -4.76 -8.49
N LEU A 464 -30.59 -5.91 -8.29
CA LEU A 464 -29.91 -7.14 -7.86
C LEU A 464 -28.98 -7.68 -8.95
N LEU A 465 -29.41 -7.65 -10.22
CA LEU A 465 -28.57 -8.07 -11.35
C LEU A 465 -27.35 -7.16 -11.55
N ASP A 466 -27.51 -5.84 -11.44
CA ASP A 466 -26.43 -4.86 -11.67
C ASP A 466 -25.26 -5.04 -10.70
N VAL A 467 -25.54 -5.42 -9.44
CA VAL A 467 -24.50 -5.70 -8.44
C VAL A 467 -23.92 -7.12 -8.55
N GLY A 468 -24.39 -7.92 -9.50
CA GLY A 468 -23.93 -9.29 -9.75
C GLY A 468 -24.57 -10.36 -8.86
N MET A 469 -25.72 -10.09 -8.25
CA MET A 469 -26.47 -11.14 -7.55
C MET A 469 -27.11 -12.09 -8.56
N SER A 470 -26.92 -13.39 -8.35
CA SER A 470 -27.57 -14.46 -9.13
C SER A 470 -28.40 -15.36 -8.21
N TRP A 471 -29.47 -15.94 -8.77
CA TRP A 471 -30.45 -16.73 -8.03
C TRP A 471 -31.11 -17.79 -8.91
N ASN A 472 -31.78 -18.75 -8.26
CA ASN A 472 -32.62 -19.76 -8.91
C ASN A 472 -34.09 -19.30 -8.99
N ASP A 473 -34.85 -19.87 -9.92
CA ASP A 473 -36.27 -19.54 -10.17
C ASP A 473 -37.22 -19.78 -8.98
N ASP A 474 -36.78 -20.49 -7.94
CA ASP A 474 -37.52 -20.79 -6.72
C ASP A 474 -37.03 -20.01 -5.49
N THR A 475 -36.07 -19.10 -5.67
CA THR A 475 -35.52 -18.27 -4.61
C THR A 475 -36.59 -17.35 -4.02
N VAL A 476 -36.64 -17.28 -2.69
CA VAL A 476 -37.43 -16.30 -1.95
C VAL A 476 -36.46 -15.34 -1.26
N PHE A 477 -36.53 -14.08 -1.63
CA PHE A 477 -35.73 -13.01 -1.04
C PHE A 477 -36.39 -12.49 0.22
N ASN A 478 -35.57 -12.14 1.21
CA ASN A 478 -35.99 -11.41 2.39
C ASN A 478 -35.57 -9.95 2.27
N VAL A 479 -36.53 -9.03 2.34
CA VAL A 479 -36.24 -7.59 2.41
C VAL A 479 -36.34 -7.16 3.86
N VAL A 480 -35.25 -6.61 4.39
CA VAL A 480 -35.09 -6.27 5.81
C VAL A 480 -35.10 -4.76 5.96
N GLY A 481 -36.01 -4.24 6.80
CA GLY A 481 -36.05 -2.83 7.19
C GLY A 481 -34.92 -2.47 8.17
N ILE A 482 -34.62 -1.18 8.32
CA ILE A 482 -33.51 -0.72 9.19
C ILE A 482 -33.69 -1.07 10.67
N ASP A 483 -34.93 -1.28 11.13
CA ASP A 483 -35.21 -1.70 12.50
C ASP A 483 -34.87 -3.19 12.74
N HIS A 484 -34.49 -3.94 11.70
CA HIS A 484 -34.26 -5.38 11.68
C HIS A 484 -35.47 -6.25 12.08
N ILE A 485 -36.60 -5.62 12.40
CA ILE A 485 -37.83 -6.27 12.86
C ILE A 485 -38.78 -6.45 11.69
N GLN A 486 -38.94 -5.42 10.85
CA GLN A 486 -39.78 -5.49 9.69
C GLN A 486 -39.07 -6.24 8.56
N GLN A 487 -39.73 -7.29 8.08
CA GLN A 487 -39.23 -8.15 7.02
C GLN A 487 -40.36 -8.43 6.02
N TYR A 488 -39.99 -8.58 4.75
CA TYR A 488 -40.94 -8.84 3.68
C TYR A 488 -40.34 -9.83 2.67
N GLU A 489 -41.08 -10.91 2.39
CA GLU A 489 -40.63 -11.94 1.45
C GLU A 489 -41.06 -11.63 0.01
N ILE A 490 -40.14 -11.80 -0.94
CA ILE A 490 -40.38 -11.64 -2.37
C ILE A 490 -39.96 -12.92 -3.10
N SER A 491 -40.89 -13.52 -3.84
CA SER A 491 -40.57 -14.60 -4.78
C SER A 491 -39.77 -14.04 -5.95
N SER A 492 -38.72 -14.74 -6.39
CA SER A 492 -37.93 -14.38 -7.58
C SER A 492 -38.79 -14.16 -8.83
N LYS A 493 -39.90 -14.89 -8.97
CA LYS A 493 -40.87 -14.76 -10.07
C LYS A 493 -41.64 -13.44 -10.09
N ASP A 494 -41.69 -12.75 -8.95
CA ASP A 494 -42.44 -11.52 -8.77
C ASP A 494 -41.55 -10.28 -8.68
N LEU A 495 -40.21 -10.40 -8.74
CA LEU A 495 -39.27 -9.28 -8.55
C LEU A 495 -39.59 -8.06 -9.42
N MET A 496 -40.01 -8.29 -10.67
CA MET A 496 -40.41 -7.24 -11.61
C MET A 496 -41.67 -6.47 -11.21
N MET A 497 -42.43 -6.95 -10.22
CA MET A 497 -43.58 -6.23 -9.67
C MET A 497 -43.20 -5.26 -8.53
N TYR A 498 -41.96 -5.33 -8.06
CA TYR A 498 -41.47 -4.54 -6.93
C TYR A 498 -40.50 -3.46 -7.37
N HIS A 499 -40.58 -2.32 -6.70
CA HIS A 499 -39.76 -1.16 -6.98
C HIS A 499 -39.15 -0.60 -5.70
N LEU A 500 -37.89 -0.17 -5.78
CA LEU A 500 -37.23 0.63 -4.74
C LEU A 500 -37.37 2.10 -5.09
N ILE A 501 -37.88 2.90 -4.16
CA ILE A 501 -37.97 4.36 -4.32
C ILE A 501 -37.05 5.02 -3.32
N TYR A 502 -36.10 5.82 -3.81
CA TYR A 502 -35.15 6.55 -2.98
C TYR A 502 -35.57 8.01 -2.81
N GLU A 503 -35.74 8.46 -1.56
CA GLU A 503 -36.02 9.85 -1.22
C GLU A 503 -35.35 10.24 0.10
N ASN A 504 -34.64 11.37 0.10
CA ASN A 504 -34.06 11.98 1.31
C ASN A 504 -33.23 11.01 2.18
N GLY A 505 -32.45 10.12 1.57
CA GLY A 505 -31.62 9.16 2.30
C GLY A 505 -32.34 7.89 2.77
N ASN A 506 -33.61 7.70 2.40
CA ASN A 506 -34.39 6.51 2.71
C ASN A 506 -34.77 5.78 1.42
N VAL A 507 -34.83 4.45 1.48
CA VAL A 507 -35.29 3.60 0.39
C VAL A 507 -36.53 2.85 0.85
N ASP A 508 -37.66 3.05 0.19
CA ASP A 508 -38.91 2.33 0.48
C ASP A 508 -39.16 1.28 -0.60
N LEU A 509 -39.69 0.12 -0.18
CA LEU A 509 -40.12 -0.94 -1.09
C LEU A 509 -41.60 -0.77 -1.45
N TYR A 510 -41.87 -0.72 -2.74
CA TYR A 510 -43.21 -0.62 -3.31
C TYR A 510 -43.60 -1.88 -4.06
N ARG A 511 -44.89 -2.21 -4.01
CA ARG A 511 -45.54 -3.13 -4.93
C ARG A 511 -46.70 -2.39 -5.61
N ASN A 512 -46.69 -2.33 -6.94
CA ASN A 512 -47.62 -1.48 -7.69
C ASN A 512 -47.58 -0.03 -7.16
N GLN A 513 -48.71 0.52 -6.69
CA GLN A 513 -48.84 1.92 -6.22
C GLN A 513 -48.79 2.04 -4.68
N SER A 514 -48.36 1.00 -3.95
CA SER A 514 -48.40 0.98 -2.48
C SER A 514 -47.08 0.56 -1.88
N ILE A 515 -46.74 1.18 -0.75
CA ILE A 515 -45.57 0.84 0.05
C ILE A 515 -45.86 -0.47 0.78
N VAL A 516 -44.91 -1.40 0.75
CA VAL A 516 -44.97 -2.68 1.47
C VAL A 516 -43.96 -2.75 2.61
N LEU A 517 -42.85 -1.99 2.52
CA LEU A 517 -41.86 -1.89 3.58
C LEU A 517 -41.18 -0.51 3.51
N TYR A 518 -41.04 0.14 4.66
CA TYR A 518 -40.37 1.44 4.78
C TYR A 518 -38.91 1.26 5.17
N ASP A 519 -38.04 2.17 4.70
CA ASP A 519 -36.64 2.31 5.11
C ASP A 519 -35.86 0.97 5.09
N VAL A 520 -35.79 0.40 3.89
CA VAL A 520 -35.08 -0.84 3.56
C VAL A 520 -33.60 -0.69 3.88
N LEU A 521 -33.09 -1.59 4.71
CA LEU A 521 -31.66 -1.73 4.96
C LEU A 521 -31.01 -2.57 3.88
N ARG A 522 -31.59 -3.73 3.56
CA ARG A 522 -31.03 -4.67 2.60
C ARG A 522 -32.05 -5.65 2.04
N ILE A 523 -31.68 -6.27 0.92
CA ILE A 523 -32.34 -7.43 0.32
C ILE A 523 -31.36 -8.60 0.40
N GLU A 524 -31.79 -9.74 0.92
CA GLU A 524 -30.95 -10.93 1.06
C GLU A 524 -31.62 -12.18 0.51
N LYS A 525 -30.83 -13.08 -0.08
CA LYS A 525 -31.28 -14.44 -0.42
C LYS A 525 -31.01 -15.39 0.76
N PRO A 526 -31.69 -16.55 0.83
CA PRO A 526 -31.68 -17.43 2.00
C PRO A 526 -30.32 -18.06 2.32
#